data_AF-A0A4Q5UTG4-F1
#
_entry.id   AF-A0A4Q5UTG4-F1
#
_cell.length_a   1.000
_cell.length_b   1.000
_cell.length_c   1.000
_cell.angle_alpha   90.00
_cell.angle_beta   90.00
_cell.angle_gamma   90.00
#
_symmetry.space_group_name_H-M   'P 1'
#
loop_
_entity.id
_entity.type
_entity.pdbx_description
1 polymer ?
#
loop_
_entity_poly.entity_id
_entity_poly.type
_entity_poly.pdbx_seq_one_letter_code
_entity_poly.pdbx_strand_id
1 'polypeptide(L)'
;LTIAIGFKYRASLVIFGLMWAGTYYMQKTIYNNHHYLMILFCIIMLFLPANAYASVDSRRNPAIRRYSMPYWCIGVIIAQMAIVYFFAAVAKLYPGWLDGTFTRIMLPKGGTHWYTRMLTQEWCSYLIAYAGIAFDLLIIPMLLYKRTRHIGAVASLGFHLFNSALLKIGIFPYLALALLVMFYPPEQIRRLFFWKKPPVVDDGSLIKSPKNNKLLLYFFVPYFIIQLALPVRHYFIPGDVMWTEEGHRLSWRMMLKFKTGKVDFRIVDRKTGEVFGYDLKNTLTPKQISSMSTRPDMIWQMAQYIKKEYAAKGRDVAIYANAMVSLNNSPRRPIIDTDTDLTRVEWKHLTHNEWILLNDK
;
A
#
# COMPACT_ATOMS: atom_id res chain seq x y z
N LEU A 1 9.08 20.36 0.75
CA LEU A 1 10.22 21.22 0.35
C LEU A 1 11.36 21.20 1.38
N THR A 2 11.10 21.43 2.67
CA THR A 2 12.13 21.44 3.74
C THR A 2 12.95 20.15 3.82
N ILE A 3 12.31 18.99 3.63
CA ILE A 3 13.00 17.69 3.55
C ILE A 3 13.95 17.65 2.35
N ALA A 4 13.51 18.12 1.17
CA ALA A 4 14.29 18.06 -0.07
C ALA A 4 15.55 18.94 -0.03
N ILE A 5 15.45 20.14 0.55
CA ILE A 5 16.61 21.02 0.77
C ILE A 5 17.45 20.61 2.00
N GLY A 6 16.96 19.65 2.79
CA GLY A 6 17.55 19.18 4.04
C GLY A 6 17.70 20.28 5.09
N PHE A 7 16.62 21.04 5.33
CA PHE A 7 16.52 21.99 6.44
C PHE A 7 15.79 21.35 7.62
N LYS A 8 16.44 21.33 8.80
CA LYS A 8 16.01 20.59 10.00
C LYS A 8 15.51 19.20 9.62
N TYR A 9 16.31 18.47 8.84
CA TYR A 9 15.88 17.28 8.09
C TYR A 9 15.08 16.28 8.92
N ARG A 10 15.58 15.89 10.10
CA ARG A 10 14.90 14.92 10.98
C ARG A 10 13.58 15.47 11.53
N ALA A 11 13.55 16.72 12.00
CA ALA A 11 12.32 17.34 12.50
C ALA A 11 11.28 17.49 11.38
N SER A 12 11.72 17.92 10.19
CA SER A 12 10.88 18.01 8.99
C SER A 12 10.28 16.65 8.61
N LEU A 13 11.06 15.56 8.70
CA LEU A 13 10.58 14.20 8.47
C LEU A 13 9.59 13.73 9.53
N VAL A 14 9.82 14.01 10.82
CA VAL A 14 8.88 13.67 11.90
C VAL A 14 7.55 14.37 11.68
N ILE A 15 7.57 15.69 11.45
CA ILE A 15 6.35 16.47 11.23
C ILE A 15 5.61 15.96 10.00
N PHE A 16 6.30 15.79 8.87
CA PHE A 16 5.69 15.27 7.65
C PHE A 16 5.13 13.86 7.84
N GLY A 17 5.89 12.98 8.49
CA GLY A 17 5.47 11.61 8.79
C GLY A 17 4.25 11.55 9.69
N LEU A 18 4.17 12.38 10.72
CA LEU A 18 3.01 12.48 11.62
C LEU A 18 1.78 13.03 10.90
N MET A 19 1.92 14.08 10.10
CA MET A 19 0.81 14.63 9.31
C MET A 19 0.30 13.60 8.31
N TRP A 20 1.21 12.91 7.62
CA TRP A 20 0.87 11.89 6.63
C TRP A 20 0.24 10.66 7.28
N ALA A 21 0.75 10.20 8.43
CA ALA A 21 0.16 9.12 9.20
C ALA A 21 -1.23 9.53 9.72
N GLY A 22 -1.38 10.76 10.21
CA GLY A 22 -2.65 11.30 10.67
C GLY A 22 -3.71 11.25 9.58
N THR A 23 -3.44 11.80 8.39
CA THR A 23 -4.39 11.75 7.26
C THR A 23 -4.68 10.32 6.82
N TYR A 24 -3.67 9.46 6.77
CA TYR A 24 -3.80 8.05 6.43
C TYR A 24 -4.72 7.29 7.40
N TYR A 25 -4.55 7.47 8.71
CA TYR A 25 -5.35 6.76 9.72
C TYR A 25 -6.74 7.37 9.93
N MET A 26 -6.92 8.67 9.69
CA MET A 26 -8.23 9.34 9.77
C MET A 26 -9.19 8.91 8.65
N GLN A 27 -8.67 8.49 7.48
CA GLN A 27 -9.48 8.25 6.28
C GLN A 27 -9.40 6.81 5.76
N LYS A 28 -10.14 5.91 6.41
CA LYS A 28 -10.23 4.49 6.03
C LYS A 28 -10.70 4.24 4.59
N THR A 29 -11.47 5.17 4.01
CA THR A 29 -11.99 5.10 2.63
C THR A 29 -10.93 5.29 1.55
N ILE A 30 -9.75 5.83 1.89
CA ILE A 30 -8.68 6.17 0.93
C ILE A 30 -7.45 5.29 1.17
N TYR A 31 -7.61 4.17 1.88
CA TYR A 31 -6.53 3.21 2.09
C TYR A 31 -5.84 2.85 0.76
N ASN A 32 -4.51 2.99 0.75
CA ASN A 32 -3.65 2.56 -0.35
C ASN A 32 -2.30 2.12 0.22
N ASN A 33 -1.74 1.02 -0.29
CA ASN A 33 -0.41 0.53 0.11
C ASN A 33 0.70 1.56 -0.19
N HIS A 34 0.54 2.45 -1.18
CA HIS A 34 1.53 3.49 -1.46
C HIS A 34 1.57 4.59 -0.40
N HIS A 35 0.43 4.92 0.22
CA HIS A 35 0.41 5.82 1.37
C HIS A 35 1.10 5.18 2.58
N TYR A 36 0.91 3.87 2.77
CA TYR A 36 1.63 3.10 3.79
C TYR A 36 3.14 3.10 3.55
N LEU A 37 3.59 2.85 2.32
CA LEU A 37 5.01 2.89 1.94
C LEU A 37 5.64 4.26 2.25
N MET A 38 4.91 5.36 2.07
CA MET A 38 5.41 6.69 2.40
C MET A 38 5.65 6.86 3.91
N ILE A 39 4.78 6.32 4.77
CA ILE A 39 5.01 6.29 6.23
C ILE A 39 6.29 5.52 6.53
N LEU A 40 6.45 4.34 5.93
CA LEU A 40 7.65 3.52 6.11
C LEU A 40 8.91 4.24 5.66
N PHE A 41 8.88 4.94 4.52
CA PHE A 41 10.02 5.72 4.07
C PHE A 41 10.32 6.92 4.96
N CYS A 42 9.32 7.58 5.53
CA CYS A 42 9.56 8.62 6.54
C CYS A 42 10.33 8.02 7.74
N ILE A 43 9.89 6.86 8.23
CA ILE A 43 10.54 6.16 9.34
C ILE A 43 11.97 5.73 8.98
N ILE A 44 12.16 5.04 7.85
CA ILE A 44 13.48 4.61 7.36
C ILE A 44 14.41 5.83 7.27
N MET A 45 13.97 6.89 6.60
CA MET A 45 14.78 8.08 6.34
C MET A 45 15.22 8.80 7.62
N LEU A 46 14.47 8.75 8.73
CA LEU A 46 14.92 9.33 10.01
C LEU A 46 16.28 8.78 10.48
N PHE A 47 16.59 7.54 10.13
CA PHE A 47 17.83 6.86 10.48
C PHE A 47 18.96 7.06 9.48
N LEU A 48 18.66 7.60 8.29
CA LEU A 48 19.64 7.81 7.23
C LEU A 48 20.28 9.19 7.33
N PRO A 49 21.60 9.33 7.09
CA PRO A 49 22.28 10.62 7.11
C PRO A 49 22.10 11.40 5.79
N ALA A 50 20.87 11.47 5.25
CA ALA A 50 20.61 12.06 3.92
C ALA A 50 20.88 13.58 3.87
N ASN A 51 20.89 14.26 5.02
CA ASN A 51 21.22 15.69 5.13
C ASN A 51 22.73 15.97 5.28
N ALA A 52 23.60 14.97 5.21
CA ALA A 52 25.01 15.15 5.56
C ALA A 52 25.88 15.83 4.47
N TYR A 53 25.38 16.11 3.26
CA TYR A 53 26.23 16.65 2.19
C TYR A 53 25.72 17.96 1.57
N ALA A 54 24.75 17.88 0.66
CA ALA A 54 24.25 19.02 -0.11
C ALA A 54 22.93 19.55 0.49
N SER A 55 22.94 19.87 1.79
CA SER A 55 21.75 20.33 2.51
C SER A 55 21.97 21.69 3.18
N VAL A 56 20.88 22.32 3.61
CA VAL A 56 20.96 23.52 4.47
C VAL A 56 21.58 23.16 5.83
N ASP A 57 21.26 21.99 6.39
CA ASP A 57 21.80 21.54 7.67
C ASP A 57 23.32 21.39 7.65
N SER A 58 23.91 20.82 6.59
CA SER A 58 25.36 20.63 6.48
C SER A 58 26.10 21.94 6.22
N ARG A 59 25.44 22.92 5.58
CA ARG A 59 25.96 24.28 5.43
C ARG A 59 25.99 25.03 6.75
N ARG A 60 24.94 24.89 7.57
CA ARG A 60 24.84 25.55 8.89
C ARG A 60 25.67 24.87 9.96
N ASN A 61 25.84 23.55 9.87
CA ASN A 61 26.64 22.77 10.79
C ASN A 61 27.65 21.90 10.01
N PRO A 62 28.87 22.41 9.76
CA PRO A 62 29.90 21.65 9.05
C PRO A 62 30.28 20.32 9.73
N ALA A 63 30.02 20.14 11.04
CA ALA A 63 30.38 18.93 11.77
C ALA A 63 29.61 17.69 11.30
N ILE A 64 28.40 17.85 10.74
CA ILE A 64 27.63 16.73 10.17
C ILE A 64 28.04 16.41 8.73
N ARG A 65 28.94 17.20 8.13
CA ARG A 65 29.30 17.05 6.71
C ARG A 65 30.00 15.72 6.48
N ARG A 66 29.49 14.91 5.55
CA ARG A 66 30.07 13.61 5.17
C ARG A 66 30.07 13.45 3.65
N TYR A 67 31.10 12.79 3.13
CA TYR A 67 31.24 12.52 1.68
C TYR A 67 30.85 11.09 1.31
N SER A 68 30.78 10.19 2.29
CA SER A 68 30.34 8.81 2.16
C SER A 68 29.23 8.49 3.18
N MET A 69 28.53 7.38 2.96
CA MET A 69 27.65 6.76 3.93
C MET A 69 27.78 5.24 3.83
N PRO A 70 27.49 4.49 4.91
CA PRO A 70 27.49 3.03 4.87
C PRO A 70 26.54 2.48 3.81
N TYR A 71 26.94 1.39 3.15
CA TYR A 71 26.14 0.80 2.07
C TYR A 71 24.78 0.26 2.53
N TRP A 72 24.66 -0.15 3.81
CA TRP A 72 23.40 -0.63 4.37
C TRP A 72 22.29 0.42 4.29
N CYS A 73 22.60 1.73 4.28
CA CYS A 73 21.60 2.79 4.15
C CYS A 73 20.82 2.65 2.83
N ILE A 74 21.53 2.39 1.73
CA ILE A 74 20.91 2.12 0.43
C ILE A 74 20.26 0.74 0.44
N GLY A 75 20.95 -0.25 1.02
CA GLY A 75 20.46 -1.62 1.14
C GLY A 75 19.07 -1.72 1.78
N VAL A 76 18.79 -0.95 2.84
CA VAL A 76 17.48 -0.91 3.49
C VAL A 76 16.38 -0.42 2.56
N ILE A 77 16.63 0.65 1.79
CA ILE A 77 15.66 1.18 0.83
C ILE A 77 15.41 0.17 -0.28
N ILE A 78 16.48 -0.42 -0.82
CA ILE A 78 16.38 -1.45 -1.86
C ILE A 78 15.61 -2.67 -1.33
N ALA A 79 15.91 -3.15 -0.13
CA ALA A 79 15.22 -4.27 0.49
C ALA A 79 13.73 -3.97 0.70
N GLN A 80 13.37 -2.77 1.16
CA GLN A 80 11.97 -2.35 1.27
C GLN A 80 11.27 -2.38 -0.09
N MET A 81 11.90 -1.87 -1.15
CA MET A 81 11.34 -1.91 -2.50
C MET A 81 11.25 -3.33 -3.03
N ALA A 82 12.25 -4.18 -2.75
CA ALA A 82 12.24 -5.60 -3.11
C ALA A 82 11.03 -6.32 -2.52
N ILE A 83 10.73 -6.09 -1.24
CA ILE A 83 9.55 -6.66 -0.56
C ILE A 83 8.26 -6.20 -1.26
N VAL A 84 8.13 -4.89 -1.52
CA VAL A 84 6.94 -4.32 -2.16
C VAL A 84 6.69 -4.94 -3.53
N TYR A 85 7.71 -4.99 -4.39
CA TYR A 85 7.60 -5.53 -5.74
C TYR A 85 7.40 -7.04 -5.76
N PHE A 86 8.15 -7.79 -4.94
CA PHE A 86 8.01 -9.24 -4.82
C PHE A 86 6.58 -9.64 -4.44
N PHE A 87 6.04 -9.06 -3.36
CA PHE A 87 4.67 -9.37 -2.95
C PHE A 87 3.62 -8.82 -3.90
N ALA A 88 3.89 -7.72 -4.62
CA ALA A 88 3.01 -7.25 -5.68
C ALA A 88 2.92 -8.25 -6.85
N ALA A 89 4.02 -8.93 -7.19
CA ALA A 89 4.03 -10.01 -8.19
C ALA A 89 3.30 -11.25 -7.67
N VAL A 90 3.65 -11.72 -6.46
CA VAL A 90 3.00 -12.90 -5.85
C VAL A 90 1.49 -12.71 -5.74
N ALA A 91 1.03 -11.54 -5.33
CA ALA A 91 -0.40 -11.28 -5.16
C ALA A 91 -1.18 -11.25 -6.49
N LYS A 92 -0.49 -11.08 -7.63
CA LYS A 92 -1.07 -11.18 -8.99
C LYS A 92 -1.15 -12.61 -9.51
N LEU A 93 -0.61 -13.60 -8.80
CA LEU A 93 -0.73 -15.01 -9.15
C LEU A 93 -2.08 -15.57 -8.68
N TYR A 94 -3.17 -15.07 -9.25
CA TYR A 94 -4.53 -15.58 -9.02
C TYR A 94 -5.33 -15.61 -10.34
N PRO A 95 -6.38 -16.45 -10.44
CA PRO A 95 -7.06 -16.72 -11.71
C PRO A 95 -7.48 -15.46 -12.47
N GLY A 96 -8.17 -14.53 -11.79
CA GLY A 96 -8.69 -13.30 -12.41
C GLY A 96 -7.63 -12.30 -12.91
N TRP A 97 -6.35 -12.48 -12.57
CA TRP A 97 -5.26 -11.72 -13.19
C TRP A 97 -4.65 -12.49 -14.36
N LEU A 98 -4.44 -13.79 -14.20
CA LEU A 98 -3.83 -14.67 -15.20
C LEU A 98 -4.69 -14.83 -16.46
N ASP A 99 -6.01 -14.84 -16.30
CA ASP A 99 -6.99 -14.88 -17.39
C ASP A 99 -7.25 -13.50 -18.04
N GLY A 100 -6.62 -12.44 -17.52
CA GLY A 100 -6.80 -11.07 -17.97
C GLY A 100 -8.15 -10.43 -17.63
N THR A 101 -8.99 -11.06 -16.80
CA THR A 101 -10.29 -10.53 -16.38
C THR A 101 -10.13 -9.18 -15.68
N PHE A 102 -9.25 -9.11 -14.68
CA PHE A 102 -9.05 -7.90 -13.90
C PHE A 102 -8.28 -6.82 -14.67
N THR A 103 -7.27 -7.19 -15.46
CA THR A 103 -6.53 -6.20 -16.26
C THR A 103 -7.44 -5.52 -17.29
N ARG A 104 -8.40 -6.25 -17.87
CA ARG A 104 -9.45 -5.69 -18.74
C ARG A 104 -10.39 -4.73 -18.01
N ILE A 105 -10.67 -4.97 -16.73
CA ILE A 105 -11.50 -4.08 -15.90
C ILE A 105 -10.78 -2.77 -15.60
N MET A 106 -9.46 -2.82 -15.40
CA MET A 106 -8.65 -1.64 -15.09
C MET A 106 -8.45 -0.69 -16.28
N LEU A 107 -8.58 -1.21 -17.51
CA LEU A 107 -8.31 -0.44 -18.71
C LEU A 107 -9.48 0.49 -19.07
N PRO A 108 -9.19 1.69 -19.61
CA PRO A 108 -10.22 2.60 -20.09
C PRO A 108 -11.10 1.92 -21.16
N LYS A 109 -12.42 2.00 -20.99
CA LYS A 109 -13.37 1.51 -21.99
C LYS A 109 -13.91 2.67 -22.83
N GLY A 110 -14.10 2.45 -24.12
CA GLY A 110 -14.94 3.32 -24.96
C GLY A 110 -14.30 4.61 -25.50
N GLY A 111 -12.99 4.62 -25.79
CA GLY A 111 -12.37 5.74 -26.51
C GLY A 111 -12.48 5.62 -28.04
N THR A 112 -12.56 6.77 -28.73
CA THR A 112 -12.60 6.84 -30.20
C THR A 112 -11.22 6.74 -30.85
N HIS A 113 -10.14 6.96 -30.09
CA HIS A 113 -8.78 6.93 -30.59
C HIS A 113 -8.25 5.50 -30.79
N TRP A 114 -7.34 5.32 -31.74
CA TRP A 114 -6.77 4.01 -32.11
C TRP A 114 -6.13 3.28 -30.91
N TYR A 115 -5.41 4.00 -30.04
CA TYR A 115 -4.74 3.40 -28.89
C TYR A 115 -5.74 2.88 -27.85
N THR A 116 -6.88 3.55 -27.66
CA THR A 116 -7.93 3.05 -26.76
C THR A 116 -8.61 1.79 -27.31
N ARG A 117 -8.77 1.66 -28.63
CA ARG A 117 -9.29 0.44 -29.27
C ARG A 117 -8.31 -0.73 -29.19
N MET A 118 -7.00 -0.44 -29.18
CA MET A 118 -5.96 -1.44 -28.96
C MET A 118 -5.98 -1.96 -27.52
N LEU A 119 -6.14 -1.08 -26.52
CA LEU A 119 -6.23 -1.46 -25.10
C LEU A 119 -7.44 -2.36 -24.81
N THR A 120 -8.53 -2.27 -25.59
CA THR A 120 -9.70 -3.12 -25.40
C THR A 120 -9.56 -4.53 -26.01
N GLN A 121 -8.48 -4.83 -26.74
CA GLN A 121 -8.25 -6.15 -27.32
C GLN A 121 -7.85 -7.17 -26.24
N GLU A 122 -8.28 -8.42 -26.42
CA GLU A 122 -8.03 -9.48 -25.42
C GLU A 122 -6.54 -9.75 -25.22
N TRP A 123 -5.77 -9.82 -26.31
CA TRP A 123 -4.32 -10.01 -26.26
C TRP A 123 -3.61 -8.91 -25.44
N CYS A 124 -4.14 -7.69 -25.44
CA CYS A 124 -3.56 -6.57 -24.70
C CYS A 124 -3.75 -6.77 -23.19
N SER A 125 -4.91 -7.29 -22.78
CA SER A 125 -5.20 -7.61 -21.37
C SER A 125 -4.26 -8.69 -20.83
N TYR A 126 -3.98 -9.73 -21.63
CA TYR A 126 -2.98 -10.76 -21.30
C TYR A 126 -1.56 -10.19 -21.27
N LEU A 127 -1.18 -9.40 -22.27
CA LEU A 127 0.14 -8.76 -22.29
C LEU A 127 0.37 -7.94 -21.02
N ILE A 128 -0.61 -7.14 -20.59
CA ILE A 128 -0.52 -6.34 -19.37
C ILE A 128 -0.45 -7.23 -18.13
N ALA A 129 -1.22 -8.32 -18.09
CA ALA A 129 -1.21 -9.25 -16.96
C ALA A 129 0.17 -9.87 -16.74
N TYR A 130 0.73 -10.48 -17.79
CA TYR A 130 2.02 -11.16 -17.72
C TYR A 130 3.20 -10.18 -17.63
N ALA A 131 3.16 -9.06 -18.37
CA ALA A 131 4.18 -8.02 -18.25
C ALA A 131 4.19 -7.40 -16.86
N GLY A 132 3.02 -7.20 -16.24
CA GLY A 132 2.91 -6.69 -14.86
C GLY A 132 3.52 -7.65 -13.84
N ILE A 133 3.24 -8.95 -13.94
CA ILE A 133 3.86 -9.97 -13.06
C ILE A 133 5.38 -10.02 -13.28
N ALA A 134 5.81 -10.12 -14.54
CA ALA A 134 7.22 -10.22 -14.87
C ALA A 134 7.99 -8.97 -14.43
N PHE A 135 7.44 -7.78 -14.64
CA PHE A 135 8.03 -6.54 -14.18
C PHE A 135 8.17 -6.53 -12.65
N ASP A 136 7.08 -6.74 -11.92
CA ASP A 136 7.12 -6.71 -10.46
C ASP A 136 8.09 -7.75 -9.88
N LEU A 137 8.19 -8.93 -10.49
CA LEU A 137 9.12 -9.97 -10.01
C LEU A 137 10.59 -9.67 -10.34
N LEU A 138 10.86 -9.18 -11.55
CA LEU A 138 12.23 -9.11 -12.08
C LEU A 138 12.87 -7.75 -11.93
N ILE A 139 12.12 -6.67 -11.69
CA ILE A 139 12.67 -5.32 -11.81
C ILE A 139 13.82 -5.05 -10.83
N ILE A 140 13.69 -5.48 -9.57
CA ILE A 140 14.72 -5.27 -8.56
C ILE A 140 15.98 -6.11 -8.87
N PRO A 141 15.90 -7.42 -9.14
CA PRO A 141 17.04 -8.20 -9.64
C PRO A 141 17.70 -7.59 -10.88
N MET A 142 16.90 -7.13 -11.85
CA MET A 142 17.42 -6.51 -13.08
C MET A 142 18.21 -5.23 -12.80
N LEU A 143 17.73 -4.39 -11.89
CA LEU A 143 18.40 -3.15 -11.49
C LEU A 143 19.68 -3.40 -10.67
N LEU A 144 19.68 -4.44 -9.84
CA LEU A 144 20.85 -4.84 -9.07
C LEU A 144 21.96 -5.42 -9.96
N TYR A 145 21.60 -6.28 -10.91
CA TYR A 145 22.57 -6.93 -11.78
C TYR A 145 23.12 -5.98 -12.87
N LYS A 146 24.44 -5.79 -12.86
CA LYS A 146 25.12 -4.77 -13.67
C LYS A 146 24.83 -4.84 -15.18
N ARG A 147 24.62 -6.05 -15.74
CA ARG A 147 24.40 -6.23 -17.19
C ARG A 147 22.98 -5.87 -17.61
N THR A 148 22.00 -6.05 -16.73
CA THR A 148 20.58 -5.80 -17.00
C THR A 148 20.10 -4.44 -16.49
N ARG A 149 20.92 -3.74 -15.69
CA ARG A 149 20.51 -2.50 -15.00
C ARG A 149 19.91 -1.44 -15.91
N HIS A 150 20.55 -1.16 -17.04
CA HIS A 150 20.06 -0.13 -17.97
C HIS A 150 18.74 -0.56 -18.63
N ILE A 151 18.60 -1.85 -18.96
CA ILE A 151 17.35 -2.41 -19.47
C ILE A 151 16.25 -2.28 -18.40
N GLY A 152 16.55 -2.61 -17.14
CA GLY A 152 15.64 -2.44 -16.01
C GLY A 152 15.25 -0.97 -15.78
N ALA A 153 16.17 -0.03 -15.96
CA ALA A 153 15.86 1.39 -15.82
C ALA A 153 14.92 1.90 -16.92
N VAL A 154 15.15 1.49 -18.18
CA VAL A 154 14.25 1.82 -19.31
C VAL A 154 12.89 1.15 -19.13
N ALA A 155 12.86 -0.12 -18.72
CA ALA A 155 11.62 -0.83 -18.40
C ALA A 155 10.86 -0.13 -17.26
N SER A 156 11.56 0.31 -16.20
CA SER A 156 10.97 1.08 -15.10
C SER A 156 10.32 2.37 -15.61
N LEU A 157 11.02 3.11 -16.46
CA LEU A 157 10.48 4.32 -17.07
C LEU A 157 9.19 4.03 -17.83
N GLY A 158 9.20 3.06 -18.74
CA GLY A 158 8.01 2.66 -19.51
C GLY A 158 6.85 2.21 -18.62
N PHE A 159 7.10 1.28 -17.70
CA PHE A 159 6.07 0.73 -16.81
C PHE A 159 5.45 1.79 -15.90
N HIS A 160 6.26 2.65 -15.29
CA HIS A 160 5.76 3.68 -14.40
C HIS A 160 5.05 4.81 -15.14
N LEU A 161 5.50 5.20 -16.33
CA LEU A 161 4.76 6.16 -17.16
C LEU A 161 3.42 5.57 -17.62
N PHE A 162 3.39 4.30 -18.03
CA PHE A 162 2.14 3.57 -18.35
C PHE A 162 1.18 3.58 -17.15
N ASN A 163 1.65 3.20 -15.97
CA ASN A 163 0.85 3.19 -14.75
C ASN A 163 0.35 4.58 -14.35
N SER A 164 1.17 5.61 -14.55
CA SER A 164 0.78 7.00 -14.29
C SER A 164 -0.31 7.47 -15.25
N ALA A 165 -0.14 7.21 -16.55
CA ALA A 165 -1.03 7.71 -17.59
C ALA A 165 -2.38 6.98 -17.61
N LEU A 166 -2.37 5.65 -17.52
CA LEU A 166 -3.57 4.82 -17.68
C LEU A 166 -4.20 4.41 -16.35
N LEU A 167 -3.39 3.98 -15.38
CA LEU A 167 -3.89 3.40 -14.13
C LEU A 167 -4.00 4.42 -12.98
N LYS A 168 -3.41 5.62 -13.12
CA LYS A 168 -3.45 6.74 -12.17
C LYS A 168 -3.16 6.29 -10.72
N ILE A 169 -2.11 5.49 -10.54
CA ILE A 169 -1.73 4.83 -9.26
C ILE A 169 -1.22 5.82 -8.17
N GLY A 170 -1.37 7.13 -8.39
CA GLY A 170 -0.98 8.18 -7.45
C GLY A 170 0.52 8.45 -7.46
N ILE A 171 1.13 8.62 -6.28
CA ILE A 171 2.53 9.06 -6.13
C ILE A 171 3.57 7.98 -6.48
N PHE A 172 3.17 6.70 -6.50
CA PHE A 172 4.10 5.58 -6.58
C PHE A 172 4.98 5.55 -7.83
N PRO A 173 4.45 5.77 -9.06
CA PRO A 173 5.29 5.84 -10.26
C PRO A 173 6.47 6.81 -10.14
N TYR A 174 6.22 8.01 -9.61
CA TYR A 174 7.25 9.03 -9.44
C TYR A 174 8.25 8.69 -8.35
N LEU A 175 7.77 8.12 -7.24
CA LEU A 175 8.63 7.65 -6.14
C LEU A 175 9.57 6.55 -6.60
N ALA A 176 9.06 5.53 -7.31
CA ALA A 176 9.85 4.43 -7.83
C ALA A 176 10.93 4.91 -8.81
N LEU A 177 10.58 5.84 -9.73
CA LEU A 177 11.55 6.44 -10.66
C LEU A 177 12.62 7.27 -9.95
N ALA A 178 12.26 8.04 -8.92
CA ALA A 178 13.24 8.79 -8.14
C ALA A 178 14.25 7.87 -7.43
N LEU A 179 13.83 6.68 -7.02
CA LEU A 179 14.69 5.69 -6.37
C LEU A 179 15.64 4.95 -7.33
N LEU A 180 15.49 5.09 -8.65
CA LEU A 180 16.41 4.47 -9.63
C LEU A 180 17.87 4.89 -9.38
N VAL A 181 18.09 6.13 -8.92
CA VAL A 181 19.42 6.66 -8.57
C VAL A 181 20.16 5.74 -7.59
N MET A 182 19.45 5.08 -6.69
CA MET A 182 20.02 4.19 -5.67
C MET A 182 20.59 2.88 -6.23
N PHE A 183 20.21 2.49 -7.45
CA PHE A 183 20.68 1.26 -8.10
C PHE A 183 21.95 1.46 -8.93
N TYR A 184 22.39 2.71 -9.13
CA TYR A 184 23.59 3.03 -9.90
C TYR A 184 24.82 3.17 -8.99
N PRO A 185 26.03 2.90 -9.52
CA PRO A 185 27.27 3.11 -8.77
C PRO A 185 27.37 4.54 -8.24
N PRO A 186 27.77 4.75 -6.97
CA PRO A 186 27.79 6.08 -6.36
C PRO A 186 28.64 7.09 -7.13
N GLU A 187 29.72 6.65 -7.77
CA GLU A 187 30.63 7.47 -8.56
C GLU A 187 30.00 7.96 -9.86
N GLN A 188 29.12 7.17 -10.48
CA GLN A 188 28.34 7.62 -11.63
C GLN A 188 27.36 8.71 -11.20
N ILE A 189 26.65 8.49 -10.09
CA ILE A 189 25.73 9.47 -9.51
C ILE A 189 26.46 10.75 -9.08
N ARG A 190 27.67 10.62 -8.51
CA ARG A 190 28.53 11.75 -8.15
C ARG A 190 28.88 12.57 -9.38
N ARG A 191 29.36 11.95 -10.47
CA ARG A 191 29.70 12.68 -11.70
C ARG A 191 28.51 13.39 -12.32
N LEU A 192 27.33 12.78 -12.29
CA LEU A 192 26.12 13.33 -12.91
C LEU A 192 25.52 14.50 -12.11
N PHE A 193 25.31 14.32 -10.80
CA PHE A 193 24.57 15.30 -9.97
C PHE A 193 25.45 16.13 -9.04
N PHE A 194 26.65 15.65 -8.71
CA PHE A 194 27.51 16.25 -7.68
C PHE A 194 28.97 16.32 -8.15
N TRP A 195 29.22 16.82 -9.36
CA TRP A 195 30.54 16.86 -9.99
C TRP A 195 31.61 17.62 -9.18
N LYS A 196 31.21 18.57 -8.32
CA LYS A 196 32.10 19.27 -7.37
C LYS A 196 32.37 18.51 -6.06
N LYS A 197 31.74 17.35 -5.83
CA LYS A 197 31.93 16.58 -4.61
C LYS A 197 33.30 15.89 -4.66
N PRO A 198 34.15 16.07 -3.63
CA PRO A 198 35.41 15.36 -3.53
C PRO A 198 35.24 13.84 -3.67
N PRO A 199 36.20 13.13 -4.30
CA PRO A 199 36.20 11.68 -4.29
C PRO A 199 36.31 11.17 -2.85
N VAL A 200 35.67 10.03 -2.58
CA VAL A 200 35.85 9.34 -1.30
C VAL A 200 37.22 8.67 -1.35
N VAL A 201 38.14 9.15 -0.52
CA VAL A 201 39.43 8.49 -0.29
C VAL A 201 39.21 7.45 0.79
N ASP A 202 39.53 6.19 0.50
CA ASP A 202 39.53 5.13 1.50
C ASP A 202 40.84 5.23 2.29
N ASP A 203 40.76 5.84 3.48
CA ASP A 203 41.88 6.00 4.40
C ASP A 203 41.95 4.85 5.44
N GLY A 204 41.20 3.76 5.23
CA GLY A 204 41.13 2.64 6.16
C GLY A 204 40.35 2.93 7.45
N SER A 205 39.88 4.16 7.68
CA SER A 205 39.02 4.53 8.82
C SER A 205 37.56 4.08 8.65
N LEU A 206 37.15 3.77 7.41
CA LEU A 206 35.78 3.42 7.03
C LEU A 206 35.30 2.07 7.57
N ILE A 207 36.22 1.17 7.95
CA ILE A 207 35.92 -0.18 8.45
C ILE A 207 35.46 -0.16 9.92
N LYS A 208 35.70 0.94 10.67
CA LYS A 208 35.49 1.00 12.12
C LYS A 208 34.23 1.76 12.53
N SER A 209 33.04 1.18 12.33
CA SER A 209 31.87 1.61 13.13
C SER A 209 30.92 0.46 13.51
N PRO A 210 31.21 -0.26 14.61
CA PRO A 210 30.30 -1.26 15.17
C PRO A 210 28.95 -0.67 15.64
N LYS A 211 28.84 0.65 15.81
CA LYS A 211 27.58 1.32 16.19
C LYS A 211 26.48 1.17 15.14
N ASN A 212 26.84 1.11 13.86
CA ASN A 212 25.88 0.99 12.76
C ASN A 212 25.27 -0.43 12.65
N ASN A 213 25.98 -1.45 13.12
CA ASN A 213 25.47 -2.83 13.11
C ASN A 213 24.35 -3.01 14.14
N LYS A 214 24.39 -2.29 15.27
CA LYS A 214 23.33 -2.35 16.28
C LYS A 214 22.00 -1.81 15.76
N LEU A 215 22.01 -0.71 15.01
CA LEU A 215 20.79 -0.16 14.42
C LEU A 215 20.19 -1.13 13.38
N LEU A 216 21.04 -1.69 12.51
CA LEU A 216 20.60 -2.72 11.56
C LEU A 216 19.97 -3.91 12.28
N LEU A 217 20.67 -4.43 13.30
CA LEU A 217 20.26 -5.63 14.04
C LEU A 217 19.01 -5.41 14.90
N TYR A 218 18.96 -4.35 15.70
CA TYR A 218 17.88 -4.16 16.68
C TYR A 218 16.66 -3.43 16.14
N PHE A 219 16.79 -2.70 15.02
CA PHE A 219 15.65 -2.01 14.41
C PHE A 219 15.28 -2.62 13.05
N PHE A 220 16.21 -2.64 12.09
CA PHE A 220 15.88 -3.02 10.71
C PHE A 220 15.58 -4.51 10.55
N VAL A 221 16.22 -5.41 11.30
CA VAL A 221 15.89 -6.84 11.26
C VAL A 221 14.46 -7.10 11.75
N PRO A 222 14.04 -6.68 12.97
CA PRO A 222 12.64 -6.78 13.39
C PRO A 222 11.67 -6.09 12.43
N TYR A 223 12.03 -4.91 11.93
CA TYR A 223 11.25 -4.19 10.93
C TYR A 223 11.01 -5.04 9.68
N PHE A 224 12.05 -5.65 9.10
CA PHE A 224 11.89 -6.48 7.90
C PHE A 224 11.14 -7.78 8.18
N ILE A 225 11.30 -8.38 9.36
CA ILE A 225 10.47 -9.51 9.79
C ILE A 225 8.99 -9.12 9.73
N ILE A 226 8.62 -7.96 10.28
CA ILE A 226 7.24 -7.45 10.20
C ILE A 226 6.81 -7.22 8.75
N GLN A 227 7.67 -6.60 7.93
CA GLN A 227 7.35 -6.31 6.52
C GLN A 227 7.21 -7.56 5.64
N LEU A 228 7.81 -8.68 6.03
CA LEU A 228 7.63 -9.98 5.40
C LEU A 228 6.41 -10.73 5.97
N ALA A 229 6.21 -10.66 7.28
CA ALA A 229 5.11 -11.36 7.96
C ALA A 229 3.73 -10.78 7.60
N LEU A 230 3.61 -9.45 7.51
CA LEU A 230 2.34 -8.80 7.23
C LEU A 230 1.71 -9.27 5.90
N PRO A 231 2.41 -9.27 4.75
CA PRO A 231 1.87 -9.82 3.51
C PRO A 231 1.51 -11.30 3.57
N VAL A 232 2.26 -12.10 4.32
CA VAL A 232 2.05 -13.56 4.41
C VAL A 232 0.88 -13.92 5.33
N ARG A 233 0.54 -13.06 6.30
CA ARG A 233 -0.41 -13.41 7.38
C ARG A 233 -1.78 -13.91 6.89
N HIS A 234 -2.25 -13.42 5.76
CA HIS A 234 -3.57 -13.80 5.23
C HIS A 234 -3.62 -15.27 4.79
N TYR A 235 -2.48 -15.94 4.58
CA TYR A 235 -2.46 -17.38 4.33
C TYR A 235 -2.79 -18.21 5.57
N PHE A 236 -2.68 -17.62 6.76
CA PHE A 236 -3.06 -18.25 8.03
C PHE A 236 -4.47 -17.87 8.49
N ILE A 237 -5.18 -17.05 7.72
CA ILE A 237 -6.57 -16.67 7.98
C ILE A 237 -7.45 -17.43 6.97
N PRO A 238 -8.43 -18.23 7.42
CA PRO A 238 -9.38 -18.89 6.54
C PRO A 238 -10.06 -17.95 5.54
N GLY A 239 -10.32 -18.47 4.34
CA GLY A 239 -11.08 -17.77 3.29
C GLY A 239 -10.21 -17.01 2.29
N ASP A 240 -10.85 -16.52 1.23
CA ASP A 240 -10.19 -15.66 0.26
C ASP A 240 -10.18 -14.21 0.73
N VAL A 241 -8.98 -13.66 0.92
CA VAL A 241 -8.70 -12.25 1.26
C VAL A 241 -9.33 -11.25 0.28
N MET A 242 -9.64 -11.64 -0.95
CA MET A 242 -10.38 -10.78 -1.89
C MET A 242 -11.83 -10.55 -1.46
N TRP A 243 -12.43 -11.54 -0.81
CA TRP A 243 -13.79 -11.51 -0.28
C TRP A 243 -13.83 -11.00 1.16
N THR A 244 -13.09 -11.64 2.07
CA THR A 244 -13.13 -11.37 3.52
C THR A 244 -12.49 -10.04 3.91
N GLU A 245 -11.55 -9.53 3.10
CA GLU A 245 -10.65 -8.40 3.41
C GLU A 245 -9.70 -8.63 4.62
N GLU A 246 -9.78 -9.79 5.27
CA GLU A 246 -8.97 -10.12 6.43
C GLU A 246 -7.52 -10.35 6.01
N GLY A 247 -6.61 -9.60 6.62
CA GLY A 247 -5.21 -9.63 6.19
C GLY A 247 -4.90 -8.85 4.91
N HIS A 248 -5.85 -8.11 4.32
CA HIS A 248 -5.63 -7.40 3.05
C HIS A 248 -4.76 -6.13 3.17
N ARG A 249 -4.96 -5.34 4.23
CA ARG A 249 -4.22 -4.08 4.44
C ARG A 249 -2.77 -4.34 4.87
N LEU A 250 -1.84 -3.43 4.57
CA LEU A 250 -0.42 -3.51 4.91
C LEU A 250 0.29 -4.74 4.30
N SER A 251 -0.23 -5.30 3.20
CA SER A 251 0.20 -6.59 2.64
C SER A 251 0.78 -6.50 1.24
N TRP A 252 1.09 -5.30 0.74
CA TRP A 252 1.59 -5.06 -0.63
C TRP A 252 0.69 -5.62 -1.75
N ARG A 253 -0.57 -5.92 -1.41
CA ARG A 253 -1.60 -6.39 -2.33
C ARG A 253 -2.19 -5.21 -3.10
N MET A 254 -1.54 -4.83 -4.19
CA MET A 254 -1.84 -3.61 -4.96
C MET A 254 -2.46 -3.92 -6.31
N MET A 255 -3.52 -3.20 -6.66
CA MET A 255 -4.23 -3.34 -7.94
C MET A 255 -4.60 -4.80 -8.22
N LEU A 256 -5.51 -5.39 -7.43
CA LEU A 256 -5.89 -6.81 -7.60
C LEU A 256 -7.40 -7.03 -7.71
N LYS A 257 -8.20 -6.01 -7.39
CA LYS A 257 -9.65 -6.18 -7.32
C LYS A 257 -10.40 -4.89 -7.55
N PHE A 258 -11.59 -5.06 -8.13
CA PHE A 258 -12.65 -4.09 -8.20
C PHE A 258 -13.87 -4.69 -7.51
N LYS A 259 -14.33 -4.05 -6.42
CA LYS A 259 -15.51 -4.50 -5.68
C LYS A 259 -16.62 -3.47 -5.80
N THR A 260 -17.83 -3.93 -6.04
CA THR A 260 -19.06 -3.13 -5.90
C THR A 260 -19.99 -3.85 -4.96
N GLY A 261 -20.74 -3.11 -4.15
CA GLY A 261 -21.59 -3.74 -3.16
C GLY A 261 -22.77 -2.87 -2.74
N LYS A 262 -23.81 -3.52 -2.23
CA LYS A 262 -24.95 -2.90 -1.57
C LYS A 262 -25.06 -3.50 -0.18
N VAL A 263 -25.36 -2.66 0.81
CA VAL A 263 -25.64 -3.09 2.17
C VAL A 263 -26.90 -2.42 2.67
N ASP A 264 -27.77 -3.20 3.29
CA ASP A 264 -28.97 -2.74 3.98
C ASP A 264 -28.87 -3.18 5.45
N PHE A 265 -29.09 -2.26 6.39
CA PHE A 265 -29.09 -2.55 7.83
C PHE A 265 -30.52 -2.73 8.33
N ARG A 266 -30.75 -3.84 9.04
CA ARG A 266 -32.01 -4.14 9.74
C ARG A 266 -31.77 -3.99 11.24
N ILE A 267 -32.52 -3.09 11.86
CA ILE A 267 -32.45 -2.78 13.29
C ILE A 267 -33.66 -3.40 13.97
N VAL A 268 -33.44 -4.04 15.11
CA VAL A 268 -34.50 -4.61 15.96
C VAL A 268 -34.37 -4.01 17.36
N ASP A 269 -35.39 -3.28 17.81
CA ASP A 269 -35.46 -2.81 19.19
C ASP A 269 -35.73 -4.01 20.12
N ARG A 270 -34.85 -4.23 21.09
CA ARG A 270 -34.91 -5.42 21.95
C ARG A 270 -36.04 -5.35 22.97
N LYS A 271 -36.53 -4.15 23.31
CA LYS A 271 -37.62 -3.96 24.28
C LYS A 271 -38.97 -4.10 23.60
N THR A 272 -39.13 -3.50 22.42
CA THR A 272 -40.45 -3.44 21.74
C THR A 272 -40.62 -4.51 20.67
N GLY A 273 -39.53 -5.11 20.17
CA GLY A 273 -39.55 -5.99 19.01
C GLY A 273 -39.73 -5.26 17.67
N GLU A 274 -39.76 -3.92 17.67
CA GLU A 274 -39.92 -3.10 16.47
C GLU A 274 -38.75 -3.33 15.50
N VAL A 275 -39.06 -3.58 14.22
CA VAL A 275 -38.07 -3.78 13.15
C VAL A 275 -38.12 -2.62 12.16
N PHE A 276 -36.98 -1.97 11.92
CA PHE A 276 -36.87 -0.87 10.97
C PHE A 276 -35.50 -0.81 10.29
N GLY A 277 -35.42 -0.06 9.19
CA GLY A 277 -34.17 0.13 8.43
C GLY A 277 -33.37 1.35 8.89
N TYR A 278 -32.10 1.42 8.47
CA TYR A 278 -31.25 2.60 8.69
C TYR A 278 -30.91 3.29 7.36
N ASP A 279 -31.20 4.59 7.25
CA ASP A 279 -30.80 5.38 6.09
C ASP A 279 -29.36 5.91 6.24
N LEU A 280 -28.44 5.24 5.56
CA LEU A 280 -27.02 5.58 5.57
C LEU A 280 -26.72 6.97 5.02
N LYS A 281 -27.57 7.53 4.16
CA LYS A 281 -27.31 8.84 3.51
C LYS A 281 -27.39 10.01 4.48
N ASN A 282 -28.08 9.84 5.61
CA ASN A 282 -28.18 10.85 6.66
C ASN A 282 -26.88 11.00 7.47
N THR A 283 -25.98 10.01 7.39
CA THR A 283 -24.79 9.93 8.25
C THR A 283 -23.49 9.85 7.45
N LEU A 284 -23.50 9.15 6.30
CA LEU A 284 -22.31 8.87 5.51
C LEU A 284 -22.35 9.55 4.15
N THR A 285 -21.18 10.02 3.71
CA THR A 285 -21.00 10.48 2.33
C THR A 285 -21.11 9.33 1.32
N PRO A 286 -21.44 9.60 0.04
CA PRO A 286 -21.51 8.56 -0.99
C PRO A 286 -20.24 7.70 -1.10
N LYS A 287 -19.06 8.30 -0.91
CA LYS A 287 -17.77 7.60 -0.94
C LYS A 287 -17.59 6.65 0.26
N GLN A 288 -18.05 7.05 1.44
CA GLN A 288 -18.03 6.19 2.64
C GLN A 288 -18.99 5.01 2.47
N ILE A 289 -20.21 5.26 1.98
CA ILE A 289 -21.19 4.19 1.70
C ILE A 289 -20.59 3.20 0.71
N SER A 290 -20.10 3.67 -0.45
CA SER A 290 -19.48 2.80 -1.47
C SER A 290 -18.32 1.97 -0.91
N SER A 291 -17.47 2.56 -0.08
CA SER A 291 -16.34 1.87 0.54
C SER A 291 -16.77 0.85 1.60
N MET A 292 -17.78 1.19 2.40
CA MET A 292 -18.29 0.37 3.49
C MET A 292 -19.03 -0.86 2.96
N SER A 293 -19.89 -0.70 1.94
CA SER A 293 -20.72 -1.77 1.37
C SER A 293 -19.95 -2.96 0.79
N THR A 294 -18.61 -2.87 0.72
CA THR A 294 -17.74 -3.92 0.16
C THR A 294 -16.77 -4.52 1.18
N ARG A 295 -16.78 -4.04 2.43
CA ARG A 295 -15.77 -4.38 3.43
C ARG A 295 -16.42 -4.73 4.78
N PRO A 296 -16.30 -5.98 5.25
CA PRO A 296 -16.93 -6.41 6.50
C PRO A 296 -16.56 -5.55 7.71
N ASP A 297 -15.29 -5.15 7.80
CA ASP A 297 -14.79 -4.35 8.91
C ASP A 297 -15.39 -2.95 9.00
N MET A 298 -15.77 -2.36 7.85
CA MET A 298 -16.48 -1.08 7.82
C MET A 298 -17.97 -1.25 8.12
N ILE A 299 -18.58 -2.36 7.69
CA ILE A 299 -19.97 -2.70 8.01
C ILE A 299 -20.14 -2.90 9.52
N TRP A 300 -19.26 -3.67 10.14
CA TRP A 300 -19.24 -3.86 11.59
C TRP A 300 -19.05 -2.54 12.35
N GLN A 301 -18.12 -1.69 11.89
CA GLN A 301 -17.93 -0.35 12.49
C GLN A 301 -19.20 0.51 12.40
N MET A 302 -19.92 0.45 11.27
CA MET A 302 -21.18 1.16 11.13
C MET A 302 -22.26 0.60 12.06
N ALA A 303 -22.33 -0.72 12.24
CA ALA A 303 -23.24 -1.32 13.22
C ALA A 303 -22.95 -0.80 14.64
N GLN A 304 -21.67 -0.69 15.04
CA GLN A 304 -21.33 -0.09 16.35
C GLN A 304 -21.71 1.39 16.45
N TYR A 305 -21.57 2.14 15.36
CA TYR A 305 -22.01 3.54 15.30
C TYR A 305 -23.52 3.67 15.50
N ILE A 306 -24.31 2.89 14.76
CA ILE A 306 -25.78 2.85 14.87
C ILE A 306 -26.17 2.46 16.30
N LYS A 307 -25.55 1.41 16.88
CA LYS A 307 -25.77 0.99 18.27
C LYS A 307 -25.61 2.15 19.24
N LYS A 308 -24.51 2.91 19.11
CA LYS A 308 -24.23 4.09 19.96
C LYS A 308 -25.25 5.21 19.75
N GLU A 309 -25.66 5.46 18.52
CA GLU A 309 -26.67 6.48 18.19
C GLU A 309 -28.02 6.18 18.84
N TYR A 310 -28.49 4.93 18.78
CA TYR A 310 -29.76 4.53 19.39
C TYR A 310 -29.69 4.40 20.91
N ALA A 311 -28.53 3.98 21.45
CA ALA A 311 -28.29 4.00 22.89
C ALA A 311 -28.39 5.42 23.47
N ALA A 312 -27.89 6.43 22.76
CA ALA A 312 -28.03 7.84 23.16
C ALA A 312 -29.50 8.32 23.15
N LYS A 313 -30.39 7.62 22.43
CA LYS A 313 -31.85 7.84 22.42
C LYS A 313 -32.60 6.93 23.41
N GLY A 314 -31.88 6.21 24.28
CA GLY A 314 -32.46 5.30 25.28
C GLY A 314 -32.98 3.97 24.74
N ARG A 315 -32.65 3.61 23.49
CA ARG A 315 -33.05 2.34 22.85
C ARG A 315 -31.90 1.34 22.86
N ASP A 316 -32.17 0.10 23.27
CA ASP A 316 -31.25 -1.03 23.11
C ASP A 316 -31.65 -1.81 21.86
N VAL A 317 -30.73 -1.92 20.90
CA VAL A 317 -31.02 -2.44 19.56
C VAL A 317 -30.07 -3.56 19.19
N ALA A 318 -30.60 -4.57 18.50
CA ALA A 318 -29.82 -5.55 17.73
C ALA A 318 -29.71 -5.09 16.27
N ILE A 319 -28.56 -5.32 15.65
CA ILE A 319 -28.28 -4.81 14.30
C ILE A 319 -27.77 -5.94 13.43
N TYR A 320 -28.49 -6.16 12.33
CA TYR A 320 -28.19 -7.14 11.31
C TYR A 320 -27.89 -6.41 10.01
N ALA A 321 -27.07 -6.99 9.15
CA ALA A 321 -26.75 -6.39 7.86
C ALA A 321 -26.84 -7.43 6.75
N ASN A 322 -27.45 -7.04 5.63
CA ASN A 322 -27.44 -7.80 4.39
C ASN A 322 -26.51 -7.10 3.41
N ALA A 323 -25.33 -7.67 3.17
CA ALA A 323 -24.31 -7.09 2.30
C ALA A 323 -24.01 -8.02 1.11
N MET A 324 -24.38 -7.56 -0.08
CA MET A 324 -24.18 -8.28 -1.34
C MET A 324 -23.08 -7.60 -2.17
N VAL A 325 -22.06 -8.35 -2.55
CA VAL A 325 -20.86 -7.83 -3.19
C VAL A 325 -20.55 -8.58 -4.48
N SER A 326 -20.18 -7.83 -5.52
CA SER A 326 -19.58 -8.35 -6.75
C SER A 326 -18.08 -8.06 -6.73
N LEU A 327 -17.27 -9.06 -7.07
CA LEU A 327 -15.82 -8.98 -7.18
C LEU A 327 -15.43 -9.16 -8.66
N ASN A 328 -14.73 -8.19 -9.24
CA ASN A 328 -14.26 -8.24 -10.64
C ASN A 328 -15.40 -8.57 -11.64
N ASN A 329 -16.58 -7.99 -11.41
CA ASN A 329 -17.82 -8.22 -12.18
C ASN A 329 -18.40 -9.64 -12.08
N SER A 330 -17.99 -10.45 -11.09
CA SER A 330 -18.66 -11.71 -10.77
C SER A 330 -20.11 -11.48 -10.32
N PRO A 331 -20.98 -12.51 -10.35
CA PRO A 331 -22.26 -12.47 -9.66
C PRO A 331 -22.11 -12.04 -8.20
N ARG A 332 -23.14 -11.33 -7.69
CA ARG A 332 -23.13 -10.85 -6.30
C ARG A 332 -23.26 -12.02 -5.33
N ARG A 333 -22.43 -12.00 -4.28
CA ARG A 333 -22.48 -12.96 -3.18
C ARG A 333 -22.59 -12.23 -1.84
N PRO A 334 -23.25 -12.84 -0.83
CA PRO A 334 -23.26 -12.30 0.51
C PRO A 334 -21.85 -12.39 1.11
N ILE A 335 -21.42 -11.38 1.86
CA ILE A 335 -20.10 -11.36 2.53
C ILE A 335 -20.16 -11.46 4.04
N ILE A 336 -21.36 -11.37 4.61
CA ILE A 336 -21.62 -11.43 6.05
C ILE A 336 -22.87 -12.27 6.29
N ASP A 337 -22.90 -12.96 7.41
CA ASP A 337 -24.09 -13.68 7.87
C ASP A 337 -25.21 -12.68 8.25
N THR A 338 -26.37 -12.84 7.63
CA THR A 338 -27.54 -11.97 7.82
C THR A 338 -28.24 -12.16 9.16
N ASP A 339 -27.98 -13.27 9.83
CA ASP A 339 -28.61 -13.64 11.11
C ASP A 339 -27.73 -13.34 12.31
N THR A 340 -26.50 -12.87 12.09
CA THR A 340 -25.61 -12.42 13.16
C THR A 340 -25.98 -11.02 13.65
N ASP A 341 -26.22 -10.88 14.97
CA ASP A 341 -26.30 -9.57 15.64
C ASP A 341 -24.89 -8.95 15.74
N LEU A 342 -24.60 -8.02 14.84
CA LEU A 342 -23.31 -7.33 14.76
C LEU A 342 -23.00 -6.51 16.02
N THR A 343 -23.98 -6.24 16.89
CA THR A 343 -23.76 -5.50 18.15
C THR A 343 -23.14 -6.35 19.26
N ARG A 344 -23.12 -7.68 19.10
CA ARG A 344 -22.62 -8.65 20.09
C ARG A 344 -21.29 -9.27 19.72
N VAL A 345 -20.93 -9.26 18.43
CA VAL A 345 -19.66 -9.81 17.95
C VAL A 345 -18.55 -8.76 18.03
N GLU A 346 -17.36 -9.21 18.38
CA GLU A 346 -16.15 -8.39 18.37
C GLU A 346 -15.39 -8.52 17.05
N TRP A 347 -14.60 -7.50 16.72
CA TRP A 347 -13.71 -7.54 15.56
C TRP A 347 -12.39 -8.23 15.90
N LYS A 348 -12.16 -9.41 15.32
CA LYS A 348 -10.88 -10.12 15.40
C LYS A 348 -9.91 -9.57 14.37
N HIS A 349 -8.79 -9.00 14.82
CA HIS A 349 -7.83 -8.32 13.94
C HIS A 349 -6.86 -9.26 13.21
N LEU A 350 -6.53 -10.40 13.81
CA LEU A 350 -5.47 -11.30 13.35
C LEU A 350 -5.99 -12.70 12.96
N THR A 351 -7.26 -12.98 13.20
CA THR A 351 -7.91 -14.26 12.93
C THR A 351 -9.23 -14.02 12.22
N HIS A 352 -9.79 -15.08 11.65
CA HIS A 352 -11.07 -15.04 10.98
C HIS A 352 -12.21 -14.67 11.95
N ASN A 353 -13.14 -13.85 11.47
CA ASN A 353 -14.39 -13.50 12.12
C ASN A 353 -15.50 -14.41 11.59
N GLU A 354 -16.13 -15.20 12.46
CA GLU A 354 -17.07 -16.27 12.10
C GLU A 354 -18.32 -15.77 11.34
N TRP A 355 -18.67 -14.50 11.53
CA TRP A 355 -19.80 -13.86 10.87
C TRP A 355 -19.47 -13.35 9.46
N ILE A 356 -18.21 -13.43 9.02
CA ILE A 356 -17.79 -13.14 7.64
C ILE A 356 -17.88 -14.43 6.83
N LEU A 357 -18.62 -14.39 5.72
CA LEU A 357 -18.89 -15.60 4.96
C LEU A 357 -17.69 -16.09 4.12
N LEU A 358 -17.48 -17.40 4.25
CA LEU A 358 -16.62 -18.31 3.48
C LEU A 358 -16.86 -18.32 1.97
N ASN A 359 -16.68 -17.23 1.22
CA ASN A 359 -16.80 -17.30 -0.25
C ASN A 359 -15.57 -18.00 -0.86
N ASP A 360 -15.82 -18.99 -1.73
CA ASP A 360 -14.77 -19.74 -2.42
C ASP A 360 -13.91 -18.88 -3.37
N LYS A 361 -12.70 -19.38 -3.63
CA LYS A 361 -11.64 -18.81 -4.49
C LYS A 361 -11.98 -18.84 -5.98
#